data_AF-A0A945QFV4-F1
#
_entry.id   AF-A0A945QFV4-F1
#
_cell.length_a   1.000
_cell.length_b   1.000
_cell.length_c   1.000
_cell.angle_alpha   90.00
_cell.angle_beta   90.00
_cell.angle_gamma   90.00
#
_symmetry.space_group_name_H-M   'P 1'
#
loop_
_entity.id
_entity.type
_entity.pdbx_description
1 polymer ?
#
loop_
_entity_poly.entity_id
_entity_poly.type
_entity_poly.pdbx_seq_one_letter_code
_entity_poly.pdbx_strand_id
1 'polypeptide(L)'
;MLKLKLPANILLFSIFGFFLVFILWASLAELDEVTRATGRIVPSKQIQVIQNLEGGIVKEIFVKQGDRVSAGDVLVRLDSTQFGADFNKNEEEYFSLVALIARLQAESNFTDPKFDVKFQ
;
A
#
# COMPACT_ATOMS: atom_id res chain seq x y z
N MET A 1 13.61 82.79 45.55
CA MET A 1 13.91 81.38 45.85
C MET A 1 13.23 80.49 44.81
N LEU A 2 13.70 80.48 43.55
CA LEU A 2 13.27 79.51 42.54
C LEU A 2 14.30 79.55 41.40
N LYS A 3 15.33 78.70 41.48
CA LYS A 3 16.23 78.48 40.32
C LYS A 3 15.43 77.64 39.34
N LEU A 4 14.90 78.24 38.27
CA LEU A 4 14.32 77.49 37.16
C LEU A 4 15.38 76.52 36.64
N LYS A 5 15.20 75.23 36.90
CA LYS A 5 16.00 74.17 36.28
C LYS A 5 15.55 74.01 34.83
N LEU A 6 15.89 74.99 33.99
CA LEU A 6 15.61 74.98 32.55
C LEU A 6 15.94 73.63 31.86
N PRO A 7 17.07 72.93 32.15
CA PRO A 7 17.34 71.65 31.49
C PRO A 7 16.47 70.49 32.00
N ALA A 8 16.04 70.51 33.27
CA ALA A 8 15.27 69.40 33.84
C ALA A 8 13.84 69.35 33.30
N ASN A 9 13.22 70.52 33.12
CA ASN A 9 11.86 70.61 32.57
C ASN A 9 11.84 70.20 31.09
N ILE A 10 12.86 70.60 30.32
CA ILE A 10 13.01 70.19 28.91
C ILE A 10 13.16 68.67 28.80
N LEU A 11 13.97 68.07 29.68
CA LEU A 11 14.16 66.62 29.74
C LEU A 11 12.85 65.90 30.07
N LEU A 12 12.08 66.42 31.05
CA LEU A 12 10.78 65.87 31.42
C LEU A 12 9.77 65.94 30.26
N PHE A 13 9.64 67.09 29.59
CA PHE A 13 8.75 67.22 28.44
C PHE A 13 9.19 66.36 27.25
N SER A 14 10.49 66.20 27.02
CA SER A 14 11.02 65.31 25.98
C SER A 14 10.69 63.84 26.25
N ILE A 15 10.83 63.39 27.49
CA ILE A 15 10.44 62.02 27.90
C ILE A 15 8.94 61.84 27.68
N PHE A 16 8.14 62.81 28.14
CA PHE A 16 6.69 62.74 28.00
C PHE A 16 6.25 62.70 26.53
N GLY A 17 6.85 63.54 25.68
CA GLY A 17 6.62 63.55 24.24
C GLY A 17 7.02 62.22 23.57
N PHE A 18 8.14 61.63 23.98
CA PHE A 18 8.57 60.32 23.47
C PHE A 18 7.54 59.23 23.77
N PHE A 19 7.05 59.13 25.01
CA PHE A 19 6.02 58.15 25.36
C PHE A 19 4.70 58.39 24.63
N LEU A 20 4.29 59.64 24.45
CA LEU A 20 3.09 59.99 23.69
C LEU A 20 3.18 59.50 22.24
N VAL A 21 4.31 59.78 21.57
CA VAL A 21 4.54 59.34 20.18
C VAL A 21 4.63 57.82 20.10
N PHE A 22 5.29 57.17 21.06
CA PHE A 22 5.43 55.72 21.11
C PHE A 22 4.09 55.00 21.26
N ILE A 23 3.23 55.48 22.17
CA ILE A 23 1.89 54.89 22.39
C ILE A 23 1.02 55.08 21.15
N LEU A 24 1.07 56.26 20.53
CA LEU A 24 0.30 56.54 19.32
C LEU A 24 0.74 55.63 18.18
N TRP A 25 2.05 55.46 17.98
CA TRP A 25 2.57 54.52 16.99
C TRP A 25 2.16 53.07 17.29
N ALA A 26 2.32 52.61 18.53
CA ALA A 26 2.00 51.24 18.94
C ALA A 26 0.50 50.91 18.79
N SER A 27 -0.38 51.91 18.95
CA SER A 27 -1.83 51.73 18.74
C SER A 27 -2.21 51.60 17.26
N LEU A 28 -1.42 52.15 16.35
CA LEU A 28 -1.65 52.06 14.89
C LEU A 28 -0.87 50.90 14.25
N ALA A 29 0.13 50.36 14.96
CA ALA A 29 0.93 49.25 14.46
C ALA A 29 0.10 47.96 14.45
N GLU A 30 -0.24 47.49 13.25
CA GLU A 30 -0.83 46.16 13.04
C GLU A 30 0.27 45.11 13.19
N LEU A 31 0.08 44.17 14.13
CA LEU A 31 0.98 43.04 14.30
C LEU A 31 0.45 41.87 13.46
N ASP A 32 1.11 41.62 12.32
CA ASP A 32 0.80 40.47 11.47
C ASP A 32 1.23 39.16 12.15
N GLU A 33 0.31 38.53 12.88
CA GLU A 33 0.52 37.21 13.45
C GLU A 33 0.27 36.14 12.39
N VAL A 34 1.34 35.69 11.72
CA VAL A 34 1.25 34.57 10.77
C VAL A 34 1.36 33.26 11.54
N THR A 35 0.23 32.72 12.01
CA THR A 35 0.19 31.39 12.61
C THR A 35 0.53 30.33 11.56
N ARG A 36 1.79 29.87 11.53
CA ARG A 36 2.21 28.74 10.69
C ARG A 36 1.85 27.44 11.39
N ALA A 37 0.66 26.92 11.09
CA ALA A 37 0.29 25.56 11.47
C ALA A 37 0.92 24.56 10.49
N THR A 38 1.85 23.72 10.96
CA THR A 38 2.43 22.63 10.17
C THR A 38 1.42 21.48 10.08
N GLY A 39 0.44 21.60 9.19
CA GLY A 39 -0.52 20.53 8.92
C GLY A 39 0.12 19.41 8.10
N ARG A 40 0.37 18.24 8.71
CA ARG A 40 0.73 17.02 7.96
C ARG A 40 -0.55 16.29 7.59
N ILE A 41 -0.88 16.25 6.30
CA ILE A 41 -1.98 15.43 5.79
C ILE A 41 -1.51 13.97 5.86
N VAL A 42 -1.93 13.26 6.91
CA VAL A 42 -1.72 11.82 7.02
C VAL A 42 -3.01 11.14 6.54
N PRO A 43 -3.00 10.40 5.43
CA PRO A 43 -4.17 9.65 5.01
C PRO A 43 -4.51 8.64 6.11
N SER A 44 -5.74 8.73 6.62
CA SER A 44 -6.25 7.91 7.74
C SER A 44 -6.51 6.46 7.36
N LYS A 45 -6.49 6.13 6.07
CA LYS A 45 -6.70 4.77 5.60
C LYS A 45 -5.37 4.09 5.33
N GLN A 46 -5.03 3.16 6.22
CA GLN A 46 -4.10 2.08 5.95
C GLN A 46 -4.50 1.47 4.60
N ILE A 47 -3.61 1.60 3.60
CA ILE A 47 -3.79 0.95 2.31
C ILE A 47 -3.74 -0.55 2.60
N GLN A 48 -4.92 -1.15 2.84
CA GLN A 48 -5.05 -2.59 2.89
C GLN A 48 -4.92 -3.07 1.45
N VAL A 49 -3.71 -3.52 1.12
CA VAL A 49 -3.46 -4.27 -0.10
C VAL A 49 -4.20 -5.60 0.08
N ILE A 50 -5.46 -5.65 -0.35
CA ILE A 50 -6.19 -6.92 -0.52
C ILE A 50 -5.52 -7.60 -1.72
N GLN A 51 -4.46 -8.35 -1.44
CA GLN A 51 -3.89 -9.26 -2.42
C GLN A 51 -4.85 -10.43 -2.51
N ASN A 52 -5.69 -10.39 -3.55
CA ASN A 52 -6.45 -11.56 -3.94
C ASN A 52 -5.45 -12.65 -4.35
N LEU A 53 -5.38 -13.73 -3.59
CA LEU A 53 -4.52 -14.88 -3.84
C LEU A 53 -5.04 -15.75 -5.01
N GLU A 54 -5.84 -15.19 -5.93
CA GLU A 54 -6.41 -15.94 -7.06
C GLU A 54 -5.46 -16.02 -8.26
N GLY A 55 -4.44 -15.18 -8.33
CA GLY A 55 -3.35 -15.36 -9.29
C GLY A 55 -2.33 -16.31 -8.67
N GLY A 56 -2.17 -17.52 -9.22
CA GLY A 56 -1.20 -18.50 -8.74
C GLY A 56 0.20 -17.90 -8.48
N ILE A 57 1.02 -18.58 -7.68
CA ILE A 57 2.33 -18.06 -7.23
C ILE A 57 3.16 -17.63 -8.46
N VAL A 58 3.59 -16.37 -8.50
CA VAL A 58 4.45 -15.88 -9.60
C VAL A 58 5.84 -16.50 -9.46
N LYS A 59 6.28 -17.24 -10.48
CA LYS A 59 7.60 -17.86 -10.52
C LYS A 59 8.65 -16.89 -11.09
N GLU A 60 8.34 -16.27 -12.23
CA GLU A 60 9.26 -15.38 -12.95
C GLU A 60 8.50 -14.21 -13.59
N ILE A 61 9.10 -13.02 -13.56
CA ILE A 61 8.63 -11.81 -14.26
C ILE A 61 9.69 -11.43 -15.29
N PHE A 62 9.30 -11.34 -16.56
CA PHE A 62 10.22 -11.10 -17.68
C PHE A 62 10.33 -9.63 -18.10
N VAL A 63 9.54 -8.74 -17.49
CA VAL A 63 9.44 -7.33 -17.90
C VAL A 63 9.60 -6.36 -16.73
N LYS A 64 10.13 -5.17 -17.03
CA LYS A 64 10.26 -4.06 -16.09
C LYS A 64 9.37 -2.89 -16.50
N GLN A 65 9.11 -2.02 -15.53
CA GLN A 65 8.30 -0.83 -15.78
C GLN A 65 8.96 0.05 -16.87
N GLY A 66 8.22 0.29 -17.96
CA GLY A 66 8.68 1.08 -19.10
C GLY A 66 9.14 0.27 -20.31
N ASP A 67 9.18 -1.06 -20.22
CA ASP A 67 9.50 -1.91 -21.36
C ASP A 67 8.39 -1.89 -22.43
N ARG A 68 8.78 -1.83 -23.70
CA ARG A 68 7.85 -2.01 -24.84
C ARG A 68 7.64 -3.50 -25.08
N VAL A 69 6.39 -3.93 -25.00
CA VAL A 69 5.96 -5.31 -25.24
C VAL A 69 5.09 -5.38 -26.48
N SER A 70 5.21 -6.48 -27.24
CA SER A 70 4.38 -6.79 -28.40
C SER A 70 3.34 -7.85 -28.04
N ALA A 71 2.30 -7.97 -28.87
CA ALA A 71 1.29 -9.00 -28.67
C ALA A 71 1.93 -10.40 -28.81
N GLY A 72 1.78 -11.23 -27.77
CA GLY A 72 2.34 -12.58 -27.71
C GLY A 72 3.57 -12.74 -26.81
N ASP A 73 4.13 -11.64 -26.30
CA ASP A 73 5.28 -11.70 -25.38
C ASP A 73 4.88 -12.28 -24.01
N VAL A 74 5.70 -13.20 -23.50
CA VAL A 74 5.51 -13.78 -22.17
C VAL A 74 5.97 -12.75 -21.13
N LEU A 75 5.03 -12.18 -20.39
CA LEU A 75 5.33 -11.14 -19.39
C LEU A 75 5.62 -11.73 -18.01
N VAL A 76 4.87 -12.76 -17.63
CA VAL A 76 4.90 -13.39 -16.31
C VAL A 76 4.67 -14.89 -16.48
N ARG A 77 5.40 -15.70 -15.71
CA ARG A 77 5.19 -17.14 -15.58
C ARG A 77 4.70 -17.47 -14.17
N LEU A 78 3.55 -18.10 -14.10
CA LEU A 78 3.01 -18.64 -12.85
C LEU A 78 3.64 -20.00 -12.55
N ASP A 79 3.76 -20.33 -11.27
CA ASP A 79 4.25 -21.62 -10.80
C ASP A 79 3.18 -22.69 -11.03
N SER A 80 3.50 -23.65 -11.89
CA SER A 80 2.60 -24.74 -12.28
C SER A 80 2.69 -25.96 -11.34
N THR A 81 3.49 -25.91 -10.29
CA THR A 81 3.69 -27.07 -9.39
C THR A 81 2.40 -27.53 -8.70
N GLN A 82 1.54 -26.60 -8.24
CA GLN A 82 0.24 -26.97 -7.69
C GLN A 82 -0.70 -27.57 -8.74
N PHE A 83 -0.78 -26.95 -9.93
CA PHE A 83 -1.66 -27.42 -11.00
C PHE A 83 -1.27 -28.81 -11.54
N GLY A 84 0.04 -29.10 -11.65
CA GLY A 84 0.50 -30.43 -12.05
C GLY A 84 0.25 -31.50 -10.99
N ALA A 85 0.36 -31.14 -9.70
CA ALA A 85 0.10 -32.07 -8.60
C ALA A 85 -1.38 -32.48 -8.54
N ASP A 86 -2.31 -31.55 -8.77
CA ASP A 86 -3.75 -31.85 -8.76
C ASP A 86 -4.18 -32.67 -9.99
N PHE A 87 -3.57 -32.40 -11.15
CA PHE A 87 -3.81 -33.20 -12.35
C PHE A 87 -3.36 -34.66 -12.16
N ASN A 88 -2.13 -34.86 -11.68
CA ASN A 88 -1.59 -36.19 -11.43
C ASN A 88 -2.40 -36.97 -10.38
N LYS A 89 -2.84 -36.30 -9.30
CA LYS A 89 -3.71 -36.93 -8.28
C LYS A 89 -5.04 -37.38 -8.85
N ASN A 90 -5.70 -36.54 -9.65
CA ASN A 90 -6.97 -36.89 -10.28
C ASN A 90 -6.81 -38.04 -11.28
N GLU A 91 -5.68 -38.09 -11.98
CA GLU A 91 -5.37 -39.17 -12.92
C GLU A 91 -5.11 -40.51 -12.18
N GLU A 92 -4.34 -40.48 -11.09
CA GLU A 92 -4.14 -41.65 -10.22
C GLU A 92 -5.47 -42.12 -9.60
N GLU A 93 -6.30 -41.20 -9.11
CA GLU A 93 -7.61 -41.51 -8.55
C GLU A 93 -8.53 -42.12 -9.62
N TYR A 94 -8.54 -41.57 -10.84
CA TYR A 94 -9.28 -42.12 -11.97
C TYR A 94 -8.87 -43.57 -12.27
N PHE A 95 -7.56 -43.84 -12.40
CA PHE A 95 -7.09 -45.19 -12.67
C PHE A 95 -7.39 -46.17 -11.52
N SER A 96 -7.33 -45.71 -10.27
CA SER A 96 -7.70 -46.52 -9.11
C SER A 96 -9.18 -46.93 -9.14
N LEU A 97 -10.07 -46.01 -9.54
CA LEU A 97 -11.50 -46.26 -9.65
C LEU A 97 -11.82 -47.19 -10.82
N VAL A 98 -11.16 -47.02 -11.96
CA VAL A 98 -11.33 -47.92 -13.12
C VAL A 98 -10.89 -49.34 -12.76
N ALA A 99 -9.75 -49.48 -12.08
CA ALA A 99 -9.27 -50.78 -11.61
C ALA A 99 -10.26 -51.42 -10.61
N LEU A 100 -10.84 -50.62 -9.71
CA LEU A 100 -11.87 -51.08 -8.77
C LEU A 100 -13.13 -51.55 -9.49
N ILE A 101 -13.61 -50.81 -10.50
CA ILE A 101 -14.78 -51.21 -11.30
C ILE A 101 -14.51 -52.53 -12.02
N ALA A 102 -13.34 -52.67 -12.67
CA ALA A 102 -12.96 -53.89 -13.37
C ALA A 102 -12.93 -55.10 -12.42
N ARG A 103 -12.39 -54.92 -11.21
CA ARG A 103 -12.38 -55.94 -10.16
C ARG A 103 -13.79 -56.29 -9.68
N LEU A 104 -14.64 -55.30 -9.37
CA LEU A 104 -15.98 -55.54 -8.86
C LEU A 104 -16.87 -56.23 -9.91
N GLN A 105 -16.71 -55.89 -11.19
CA GLN A 105 -17.41 -56.55 -12.29
C GLN A 105 -16.96 -58.01 -12.46
N ALA A 106 -15.66 -58.26 -12.29
CA ALA A 106 -15.07 -59.60 -12.30
C ALA A 106 -15.57 -60.45 -11.12
N GLU A 107 -15.60 -59.89 -9.91
CA GLU A 107 -16.14 -60.54 -8.71
C GLU A 107 -17.63 -60.88 -8.87
N SER A 108 -18.43 -59.94 -9.40
CA SER A 108 -19.87 -60.15 -9.63
C SER A 108 -20.16 -61.23 -10.68
N ASN A 109 -19.30 -61.38 -11.68
CA ASN A 109 -19.49 -62.30 -12.80
C ASN A 109 -18.65 -63.58 -12.67
N PHE A 110 -17.98 -63.80 -11.52
CA PHE A 110 -17.04 -64.90 -11.30
C PHE A 110 -16.02 -65.11 -12.43
N THR A 111 -15.55 -64.01 -13.01
CA THR A 111 -14.60 -64.00 -14.14
C THR A 111 -13.33 -63.28 -13.74
N ASP A 112 -12.23 -63.45 -14.49
CA ASP A 112 -10.98 -62.73 -14.18
C ASP A 112 -11.06 -61.25 -14.59
N PRO A 113 -10.48 -60.33 -13.81
CA PRO A 113 -10.48 -58.90 -14.11
C PRO A 113 -9.62 -58.60 -15.33
N LYS A 114 -10.20 -57.86 -16.30
CA LYS A 114 -9.50 -57.37 -17.49
C LYS A 114 -9.19 -55.89 -17.33
N PHE A 115 -7.90 -55.57 -17.33
CA PHE A 115 -7.39 -54.21 -17.28
C PHE A 115 -7.02 -53.75 -18.70
N ASP A 116 -7.60 -52.64 -19.18
CA ASP A 116 -7.28 -52.02 -20.47
C ASP A 116 -5.82 -51.50 -20.51
N VAL A 117 -5.12 -51.61 -21.63
CA VAL A 117 -3.65 -51.40 -21.71
C VAL A 117 -3.21 -49.94 -21.65
N LYS A 118 -4.14 -49.00 -21.39
CA LYS A 118 -3.86 -47.56 -21.29
C LYS A 118 -3.36 -47.12 -19.91
N PHE A 119 -3.14 -48.04 -18.96
CA PHE A 119 -2.64 -47.76 -17.60
C PHE A 119 -1.11 -47.53 -17.51
N GLN A 120 -0.45 -46.96 -18.53
CA GLN A 120 1.01 -46.78 -18.54
C GLN A 120 1.42 -45.31 -18.44
#